data_AF-A0A7X4A4K4-F1
#
_entry.id   AF-A0A7X4A4K4-F1
#
_cell.length_a   1.000
_cell.length_b   1.000
_cell.length_c   1.000
_cell.angle_alpha   90.00
_cell.angle_beta   90.00
_cell.angle_gamma   90.00
#
_symmetry.space_group_name_H-M   'P 1'
#
loop_
_entity.id
_entity.type
_entity.pdbx_description
1 polymer ?
#
loop_
_entity_poly.entity_id
_entity_poly.type
_entity_poly.pdbx_seq_one_letter_code
_entity_poly.pdbx_strand_id
1 'polypeptide(L)'
;MVLGLLAYLVQSYRLDRKDTQVRREIEDEVAELGGDRPPSRIALLLILGLVGVVGGAELLVHGAAGIAADAGVSETVIGVTLVAIGTSLPELATAIAAARHRHTELALGNVIGSCIFNVLAIVGIVSFVRPLAVPDEVLAFDLWVMGGVTLGFLALVRAMPRPGRTIGTIMLLCYAAYIVSQFTGLSAMPAMYRPA
;
A
#
# COMPACT_ATOMS: atom_id res chain seq x y z
N MET A 1 -11.07 8.95 -13.86
CA MET A 1 -10.53 8.24 -12.67
C MET A 1 -11.27 8.62 -11.40
N VAL A 2 -11.34 9.91 -11.02
CA VAL A 2 -12.04 10.36 -9.81
C VAL A 2 -13.54 10.01 -9.78
N LEU A 3 -14.27 10.19 -10.89
CA LEU A 3 -15.66 9.71 -11.00
C LEU A 3 -15.78 8.19 -10.81
N GLY A 4 -14.76 7.44 -11.26
CA GLY A 4 -14.67 5.99 -11.05
C GLY A 4 -14.47 5.65 -9.57
N LEU A 5 -13.65 6.40 -8.84
CA LEU A 5 -13.50 6.26 -7.39
C LEU A 5 -14.83 6.53 -6.68
N LEU A 6 -15.51 7.62 -7.02
CA LEU A 6 -16.81 7.96 -6.43
C LEU A 6 -17.85 6.88 -6.71
N ALA A 7 -17.91 6.38 -7.95
CA ALA A 7 -18.78 5.27 -8.31
C ALA A 7 -18.45 3.99 -7.52
N TYR A 8 -17.17 3.65 -7.40
CA TYR A 8 -16.69 2.50 -6.62
C TYR A 8 -17.07 2.61 -5.14
N LEU A 9 -16.82 3.76 -4.50
CA LEU A 9 -17.18 3.99 -3.09
C LEU A 9 -18.69 3.91 -2.88
N VAL A 10 -19.48 4.52 -3.76
CA VAL A 10 -20.95 4.45 -3.68
C VAL A 10 -21.44 3.01 -3.89
N GLN A 11 -20.85 2.28 -4.81
CA GLN A 11 -21.22 0.88 -5.08
C GLN A 11 -20.84 -0.04 -3.91
N SER A 12 -19.62 0.06 -3.39
CA SER A 12 -19.16 -0.68 -2.22
C SER A 12 -20.07 -0.40 -1.02
N TYR A 13 -20.34 0.87 -0.71
CA TYR A 13 -21.25 1.23 0.37
C TYR A 13 -22.67 0.66 0.19
N ARG A 14 -23.19 0.64 -1.05
CA ARG A 14 -24.52 0.07 -1.35
C ARG A 14 -24.55 -1.45 -1.26
N LEU A 15 -23.45 -2.14 -1.57
CA LEU A 15 -23.33 -3.59 -1.46
C LEU A 15 -23.26 -4.01 0.01
N ASP A 16 -22.37 -3.40 0.78
CA ASP A 16 -22.19 -3.71 2.20
C ASP A 16 -23.45 -3.42 3.02
N ARG A 17 -24.18 -2.34 2.68
CA ARG A 17 -25.44 -2.00 3.35
C ARG A 17 -26.54 -3.05 3.13
N LYS A 18 -26.51 -3.80 2.02
CA LYS A 18 -27.48 -4.85 1.73
C LYS A 18 -27.09 -6.20 2.33
N ASP A 19 -25.79 -6.42 2.56
CA ASP A 19 -25.28 -7.66 3.10
C ASP A 19 -25.36 -7.66 4.64
N THR A 20 -26.37 -8.35 5.16
CA THR A 20 -26.60 -8.45 6.61
C THR A 20 -25.53 -9.30 7.30
N GLN A 21 -24.88 -10.21 6.58
CA GLN A 21 -23.83 -11.06 7.14
C GLN A 21 -22.54 -10.26 7.34
N VAL A 22 -22.09 -9.54 6.31
CA VAL A 22 -20.91 -8.66 6.38
C VAL A 22 -21.08 -7.62 7.48
N ARG A 23 -22.28 -7.05 7.62
CA ARG A 23 -22.54 -6.07 8.68
C ARG A 23 -22.38 -6.65 10.09
N ARG A 24 -22.82 -7.88 10.31
CA ARG A 24 -22.67 -8.57 11.60
C ARG A 24 -21.21 -8.90 11.88
N GLU A 25 -20.47 -9.37 10.88
CA GLU A 25 -19.02 -9.66 11.01
C GLU A 25 -18.24 -8.38 11.40
N ILE A 26 -18.55 -7.24 10.79
CA ILE A 26 -17.95 -5.94 11.17
C ILE A 26 -18.38 -5.52 12.58
N GLU A 27 -19.65 -5.65 12.94
CA GLU A 27 -20.15 -5.32 14.29
C GLU A 27 -19.44 -6.17 15.37
N ASP A 28 -19.22 -7.47 15.10
CA ASP A 28 -18.52 -8.39 15.99
C ASP A 28 -17.02 -8.05 16.11
N GLU A 29 -16.33 -7.78 14.99
CA GLU A 29 -14.93 -7.31 15.01
C GLU A 29 -14.77 -5.98 15.76
N VAL A 30 -15.70 -5.04 15.55
CA VAL A 30 -15.69 -3.75 16.25
C VAL A 30 -15.95 -3.93 17.74
N ALA A 31 -16.85 -4.85 18.13
CA ALA A 31 -17.09 -5.17 19.54
C ALA A 31 -15.85 -5.82 20.19
N GLU A 32 -15.17 -6.72 19.49
CA GLU A 32 -13.93 -7.36 19.95
C GLU A 32 -12.79 -6.34 20.14
N LEU A 33 -12.60 -5.43 19.17
CA LEU A 33 -11.55 -4.42 19.20
C LEU A 33 -11.85 -3.26 20.15
N GLY A 34 -13.10 -2.77 20.12
CA GLY A 34 -13.57 -1.59 20.82
C GLY A 34 -13.84 -1.85 22.30
N GLY A 35 -14.35 -3.03 22.65
CA GLY A 35 -14.92 -3.30 23.97
C GLY A 35 -15.97 -2.26 24.38
N ASP A 36 -16.27 -2.19 25.67
CA ASP A 36 -17.25 -1.23 26.23
C ASP A 36 -16.65 0.19 26.40
N ARG A 37 -15.65 0.56 25.59
CA ARG A 37 -14.92 1.82 25.74
C ARG A 37 -15.76 2.99 25.20
N PRO A 38 -15.80 4.14 25.92
CA PRO A 38 -16.51 5.31 25.42
C PRO A 38 -15.87 5.83 24.13
N PRO A 39 -16.66 6.44 23.22
CA PRO A 39 -16.19 6.88 21.91
C PRO A 39 -15.05 7.91 21.97
N SER A 40 -14.97 8.70 23.05
CA SER A 40 -13.87 9.63 23.29
C SER A 40 -12.52 8.93 23.50
N ARG A 41 -12.51 7.78 24.19
CA ARG A 41 -11.29 6.97 24.35
C ARG A 41 -10.90 6.30 23.04
N ILE A 42 -11.86 5.84 22.26
CA ILE A 42 -11.60 5.27 20.93
C ILE A 42 -10.98 6.33 20.02
N ALA A 43 -11.58 7.53 19.95
CA ALA A 43 -11.03 8.64 19.18
C ALA A 43 -9.61 9.03 19.62
N LEU A 44 -9.36 9.09 20.94
CA LEU A 44 -8.02 9.36 21.48
C LEU A 44 -7.01 8.29 21.05
N LEU A 45 -7.36 7.00 21.16
CA LEU A 45 -6.50 5.89 20.76
C LEU A 45 -6.24 5.89 19.25
N LEU A 46 -7.23 6.23 18.43
CA LEU A 46 -7.08 6.36 16.99
C LEU A 46 -6.11 7.50 16.63
N ILE A 47 -6.26 8.67 17.26
CA ILE A 47 -5.35 9.80 17.02
C ILE A 47 -3.93 9.45 17.47
N LEU A 48 -3.78 8.88 18.67
CA LEU A 48 -2.48 8.49 19.19
C LEU A 48 -1.81 7.43 18.32
N GLY A 49 -2.58 6.43 17.88
CA GLY A 49 -2.12 5.39 16.95
C GLY A 49 -1.70 5.97 15.61
N LEU A 50 -2.50 6.86 15.02
CA LEU A 50 -2.19 7.52 13.76
C LEU A 50 -0.91 8.35 13.86
N VAL A 51 -0.78 9.19 14.89
CA VAL A 51 0.43 9.98 15.14
C VAL A 51 1.64 9.08 15.37
N GLY A 52 1.48 8.01 16.15
CA GLY A 52 2.57 7.07 16.44
C GLY A 52 3.05 6.35 15.18
N VAL A 53 2.13 5.92 14.31
CA VAL A 53 2.47 5.22 13.06
C VAL A 53 3.10 6.18 12.05
N VAL A 54 2.50 7.36 11.83
CA VAL A 54 3.02 8.36 10.87
C VAL A 54 4.35 8.93 11.35
N GLY A 55 4.42 9.39 12.60
CA GLY A 55 5.65 9.93 13.17
C GLY A 55 6.76 8.89 13.30
N GLY A 56 6.41 7.65 13.62
CA GLY A 56 7.37 6.53 13.64
C GLY A 56 7.94 6.24 12.26
N ALA A 57 7.11 6.26 11.21
CA ALA A 57 7.56 6.10 9.83
C ALA A 57 8.48 7.25 9.41
N GLU A 58 8.11 8.51 9.69
CA GLU A 58 8.97 9.67 9.38
C GLU A 58 10.31 9.59 10.09
N LEU A 59 10.33 9.25 11.38
CA LEU A 59 11.58 9.12 12.14
C LEU A 59 12.48 8.02 11.57
N LEU A 60 11.89 6.87 11.18
CA LEU A 60 12.64 5.78 10.58
C LEU A 60 13.25 6.19 9.24
N VAL A 61 12.46 6.84 8.38
CA VAL A 61 12.90 7.27 7.04
C VAL A 61 14.01 8.32 7.16
N HIS A 62 13.84 9.35 7.98
CA HIS A 62 14.86 10.38 8.16
C HIS A 62 16.14 9.82 8.79
N GLY A 63 16.01 8.97 9.82
CA GLY A 63 17.16 8.34 10.48
C GLY A 63 17.94 7.43 9.53
N ALA A 64 17.24 6.57 8.78
CA ALA A 64 17.88 5.69 7.82
C ALA A 64 18.45 6.45 6.60
N ALA A 65 17.82 7.55 6.18
CA ALA A 65 18.34 8.42 5.12
C ALA A 65 19.65 9.10 5.55
N GLY A 66 19.73 9.57 6.79
CA GLY A 66 20.95 10.14 7.36
C GLY A 66 22.10 9.13 7.39
N ILE A 67 21.83 7.91 7.89
CA ILE A 67 22.83 6.82 7.91
C ILE A 67 23.29 6.47 6.49
N ALA A 68 22.38 6.40 5.53
CA ALA A 68 22.72 6.10 4.14
C ALA A 68 23.56 7.21 3.50
N ALA A 69 23.25 8.48 3.78
CA ALA A 69 24.03 9.62 3.31
C ALA A 69 25.45 9.62 3.91
N ASP A 70 25.58 9.36 5.22
CA ASP A 70 26.88 9.22 5.89
C ASP A 70 27.71 8.03 5.35
N ALA A 71 27.03 6.98 4.88
CA ALA A 71 27.64 5.84 4.20
C ALA A 71 28.00 6.10 2.72
N GLY A 72 27.77 7.32 2.21
CA GLY A 72 28.11 7.72 0.84
C GLY A 72 27.10 7.29 -0.23
N VAL A 73 25.88 6.90 0.15
CA VAL A 73 24.80 6.59 -0.80
C VAL A 73 24.24 7.89 -1.38
N SER A 74 24.00 7.93 -2.70
CA SER A 74 23.47 9.13 -3.35
C SER A 74 22.03 9.45 -2.91
N GLU A 75 21.71 10.74 -2.85
CA GLU A 75 20.36 11.22 -2.50
C GLU A 75 19.26 10.63 -3.40
N THR A 76 19.56 10.41 -4.68
CA THR A 76 18.62 9.77 -5.61
C THR A 76 18.39 8.30 -5.31
N VAL A 77 19.42 7.53 -4.93
CA VAL A 77 19.21 6.15 -4.50
C VAL A 77 18.37 6.13 -3.23
N ILE A 78 18.65 7.02 -2.28
CA ILE A 78 17.85 7.17 -1.05
C ILE A 78 16.39 7.52 -1.38
N GLY A 79 16.16 8.48 -2.28
CA GLY A 79 14.83 8.92 -2.69
C GLY A 79 14.02 7.83 -3.40
N VAL A 80 14.64 7.10 -4.34
CA VAL A 80 13.96 6.07 -5.13
C VAL A 80 13.76 4.77 -4.33
N THR A 81 14.51 4.56 -3.25
CA THR A 81 14.41 3.33 -2.44
C THR A 81 13.82 3.58 -1.06
N LEU A 82 14.57 4.23 -0.19
CA LEU A 82 14.27 4.37 1.23
C LEU A 82 13.04 5.24 1.47
N VAL A 83 12.95 6.38 0.78
CA VAL A 83 11.79 7.28 0.90
C VAL A 83 10.55 6.63 0.29
N ALA A 84 10.69 5.98 -0.88
CA ALA A 84 9.58 5.28 -1.54
C ALA A 84 9.01 4.12 -0.70
N ILE A 85 9.87 3.33 -0.05
CA ILE A 85 9.44 2.31 0.92
C ILE A 85 8.85 2.99 2.16
N GLY A 86 9.47 4.08 2.60
CA GLY A 86 9.10 4.88 3.75
C GLY A 86 7.64 5.31 3.78
N THR A 87 7.12 5.77 2.64
CA THR A 87 5.71 6.20 2.52
C THR A 87 4.71 5.06 2.64
N SER A 88 5.14 3.80 2.51
CA SER A 88 4.28 2.61 2.63
C SER A 88 4.42 1.91 3.99
N LEU A 89 5.30 2.42 4.86
CA LEU A 89 5.52 1.86 6.20
C LEU A 89 4.29 1.97 7.10
N PRO A 90 3.55 3.11 7.13
CA PRO A 90 2.32 3.20 7.90
C PRO A 90 1.32 2.09 7.55
N GLU A 91 1.11 1.86 6.26
CA GLU A 91 0.20 0.87 5.71
C GLU A 91 0.67 -0.56 6.00
N LEU A 92 1.98 -0.79 5.91
CA LEU A 92 2.58 -2.07 6.30
C LEU A 92 2.38 -2.32 7.80
N ALA A 93 2.58 -1.31 8.64
CA ALA A 93 2.41 -1.43 10.08
C ALA A 93 0.96 -1.74 10.46
N THR A 94 -0.02 -1.05 9.85
CA THR A 94 -1.45 -1.32 10.10
C THR A 94 -1.87 -2.69 9.57
N ALA A 95 -1.39 -3.12 8.38
CA ALA A 95 -1.66 -4.44 7.83
C ALA A 95 -1.08 -5.57 8.70
N ILE A 96 0.15 -5.42 9.19
CA ILE A 96 0.79 -6.38 10.11
C ILE A 96 0.03 -6.44 11.44
N ALA A 97 -0.36 -5.29 12.00
CA ALA A 97 -1.14 -5.25 13.23
C ALA A 97 -2.46 -6.01 13.07
N ALA A 98 -3.24 -5.71 12.02
CA ALA A 98 -4.49 -6.42 11.73
C ALA A 98 -4.28 -7.94 11.55
N ALA A 99 -3.25 -8.34 10.79
CA ALA A 99 -2.93 -9.75 10.59
C ALA A 99 -2.53 -10.48 11.89
N ARG A 100 -1.80 -9.81 12.79
CA ARG A 100 -1.41 -10.37 14.10
C ARG A 100 -2.62 -10.60 15.02
N HIS A 101 -3.65 -9.77 14.89
CA HIS A 101 -4.92 -9.92 15.58
C HIS A 101 -5.90 -10.88 14.87
N ARG A 102 -5.44 -11.59 13.82
CA ARG A 102 -6.26 -12.51 12.99
C ARG A 102 -7.38 -11.84 12.18
N HIS A 103 -7.34 -10.51 12.06
CA HIS A 103 -8.22 -9.75 11.18
C HIS A 103 -7.62 -9.67 9.77
N THR A 104 -7.45 -10.83 9.13
CA THR A 104 -6.85 -10.93 7.79
C THR A 104 -7.65 -10.17 6.73
N GLU A 105 -8.97 -10.07 6.91
CA GLU A 105 -9.85 -9.33 5.99
C GLU A 105 -9.60 -7.82 6.06
N LEU A 106 -9.40 -7.27 7.26
CA LEU A 106 -8.96 -5.88 7.44
C LEU A 106 -7.58 -5.62 6.82
N ALA A 107 -6.64 -6.56 6.99
CA ALA A 107 -5.31 -6.44 6.40
C ALA A 107 -5.35 -6.45 4.85
N LEU A 108 -6.15 -7.35 4.26
CA LEU A 108 -6.35 -7.40 2.80
C LEU A 108 -7.09 -6.17 2.29
N GLY A 109 -8.11 -5.71 3.02
CA GLY A 109 -8.85 -4.49 2.71
C GLY A 109 -7.95 -3.24 2.69
N ASN A 110 -7.02 -3.13 3.63
CA ASN A 110 -6.03 -2.06 3.65
C ASN A 110 -5.13 -2.06 2.39
N VAL A 111 -4.60 -3.23 2.02
CA VAL A 111 -3.72 -3.36 0.84
C VAL A 111 -4.48 -3.05 -0.45
N ILE A 112 -5.65 -3.68 -0.66
CA ILE A 112 -6.45 -3.51 -1.88
C ILE A 112 -6.98 -2.07 -1.97
N GLY A 113 -7.51 -1.55 -0.87
CA GLY A 113 -8.05 -0.19 -0.79
C GLY A 113 -6.99 0.87 -1.10
N SER A 114 -5.77 0.71 -0.56
CA SER A 114 -4.65 1.62 -0.82
C SER A 114 -4.24 1.62 -2.29
N CYS A 115 -4.17 0.46 -2.95
CA CYS A 115 -3.89 0.39 -4.39
C CYS A 115 -4.98 1.08 -5.24
N ILE A 116 -6.26 0.82 -4.93
CA ILE A 116 -7.39 1.45 -5.62
C ILE A 116 -7.36 2.97 -5.41
N PHE A 117 -7.09 3.43 -4.19
CA PHE A 117 -7.00 4.85 -3.88
C PHE A 117 -5.82 5.51 -4.58
N ASN A 118 -4.64 4.91 -4.58
CA ASN A 118 -3.46 5.47 -5.26
C ASN A 118 -3.69 5.62 -6.76
N VAL A 119 -4.29 4.62 -7.41
CA VAL A 119 -4.57 4.69 -8.84
C VAL A 119 -5.73 5.64 -9.13
N LEU A 120 -6.87 5.51 -8.46
CA LEU A 120 -8.05 6.31 -8.85
C LEU A 120 -8.06 7.72 -8.28
N ALA A 121 -7.58 7.90 -7.05
CA ALA A 121 -7.54 9.18 -6.36
C ALA A 121 -6.25 9.93 -6.69
N ILE A 122 -5.07 9.40 -6.33
CA ILE A 122 -3.82 10.15 -6.46
C ILE A 122 -3.50 10.42 -7.93
N VAL A 123 -3.33 9.37 -8.75
CA VAL A 123 -3.05 9.55 -10.19
C VAL A 123 -4.18 10.32 -10.87
N GLY A 124 -5.43 10.04 -10.51
CA GLY A 124 -6.60 10.74 -11.02
C GLY A 124 -6.58 12.24 -10.75
N ILE A 125 -6.32 12.66 -9.51
CA ILE A 125 -6.26 14.07 -9.11
C ILE A 125 -5.02 14.75 -9.69
N VAL A 126 -3.85 14.12 -9.60
CA VAL A 126 -2.59 14.71 -10.12
C VAL A 126 -2.70 14.95 -11.63
N SER A 127 -3.34 14.04 -12.38
CA SER A 127 -3.55 14.22 -13.83
C SER A 127 -4.43 15.43 -14.20
N PHE A 128 -5.30 15.89 -13.30
CA PHE A 128 -6.06 17.13 -13.49
C PHE A 128 -5.22 18.39 -13.25
N VAL A 129 -4.23 18.31 -12.35
CA VAL A 129 -3.37 19.45 -12.00
C VAL A 129 -2.25 19.61 -13.03
N ARG A 130 -1.64 18.51 -13.46
CA ARG A 130 -0.53 18.53 -14.43
C ARG A 130 -0.59 17.29 -15.34
N PRO A 131 -0.27 17.43 -16.65
CA PRO A 131 -0.08 16.28 -17.52
C PRO A 131 0.99 15.35 -16.95
N LEU A 132 0.63 14.09 -16.78
CA LEU A 132 1.55 13.05 -16.32
C LEU A 132 2.40 12.61 -17.52
N ALA A 133 3.67 12.99 -17.52
CA ALA A 133 4.64 12.42 -18.45
C ALA A 133 5.05 11.04 -17.91
N VAL A 134 4.56 9.98 -18.55
CA VAL A 134 4.89 8.59 -18.20
C VAL A 134 6.03 8.14 -19.11
N PRO A 135 7.17 7.66 -18.56
CA PRO A 135 8.26 7.11 -19.36
C PRO A 135 7.81 5.88 -20.17
N ASP A 136 8.39 5.67 -21.36
CA ASP A 136 8.03 4.55 -22.24
C ASP A 136 8.35 3.19 -21.59
N GLU A 137 9.36 3.14 -20.73
CA GLU A 137 9.74 1.94 -19.97
C GLU A 137 8.61 1.48 -19.04
N VAL A 138 7.92 2.44 -18.40
CA VAL A 138 6.80 2.18 -17.50
C VAL A 138 5.61 1.62 -18.27
N LEU A 139 5.35 2.15 -19.47
CA LEU A 139 4.28 1.67 -20.35
C LEU A 139 4.58 0.28 -20.93
N ALA A 140 5.83 0.00 -21.27
CA ALA A 140 6.24 -1.23 -21.92
C ALA A 140 6.39 -2.42 -20.96
N PHE A 141 6.77 -2.18 -19.70
CA PHE A 141 7.06 -3.25 -18.74
C PHE A 141 6.26 -3.13 -17.44
N ASP A 142 6.41 -2.01 -16.71
CA ASP A 142 5.86 -1.89 -15.35
C ASP A 142 4.33 -1.99 -15.31
N LEU A 143 3.65 -1.41 -16.29
CA LEU A 143 2.20 -1.45 -16.39
C LEU A 143 1.67 -2.88 -16.58
N TRP A 144 2.38 -3.68 -17.38
CA TRP A 144 2.01 -5.08 -17.64
C TRP A 144 2.31 -5.98 -16.45
N VAL A 145 3.46 -5.77 -15.78
CA VAL A 145 3.78 -6.46 -14.53
C VAL A 145 2.75 -6.13 -13.46
N MET A 146 2.40 -4.85 -13.28
CA MET A 146 1.36 -4.42 -12.34
C MET A 146 0.01 -5.07 -12.65
N GLY A 147 -0.41 -5.08 -13.92
CA GLY A 147 -1.64 -5.74 -14.36
C GLY A 147 -1.63 -7.25 -14.10
N GLY A 148 -0.55 -7.94 -14.45
CA GLY A 148 -0.37 -9.37 -14.23
C GLY A 148 -0.38 -9.75 -12.76
N VAL A 149 0.34 -9.02 -11.91
CA VAL A 149 0.36 -9.23 -10.45
C VAL A 149 -1.01 -8.95 -9.85
N THR A 150 -1.71 -7.90 -10.29
CA THR A 150 -3.06 -7.58 -9.80
C THR A 150 -4.05 -8.70 -10.13
N LEU A 151 -4.04 -9.21 -11.36
CA LEU A 151 -4.89 -10.32 -11.77
C LEU A 151 -4.53 -11.62 -11.04
N GLY A 152 -3.23 -11.90 -10.89
CA GLY A 152 -2.74 -13.06 -10.14
C GLY A 152 -3.15 -12.99 -8.66
N PHE A 153 -3.03 -11.83 -8.04
CA PHE A 153 -3.46 -11.60 -6.67
C PHE A 153 -4.99 -11.74 -6.51
N LEU A 154 -5.77 -11.21 -7.46
CA LEU A 154 -7.22 -11.38 -7.46
C LEU A 154 -7.62 -12.86 -7.58
N ALA A 155 -6.98 -13.61 -8.48
CA ALA A 155 -7.20 -15.04 -8.63
C ALA A 155 -6.82 -15.81 -7.36
N LEU A 156 -5.71 -15.44 -6.73
CA LEU A 156 -5.23 -16.02 -5.48
C LEU A 156 -6.21 -15.80 -4.33
N VAL A 157 -6.68 -14.57 -4.10
CA VAL A 157 -7.64 -14.25 -3.04
C VAL A 157 -8.99 -14.96 -3.30
N ARG A 158 -9.40 -15.07 -4.57
CA ARG A 158 -10.63 -15.78 -4.95
C ARG A 158 -10.53 -17.29 -4.72
N ALA A 159 -9.37 -17.89 -5.01
CA ALA A 159 -9.13 -19.32 -4.84
C ALA A 159 -8.82 -19.70 -3.38
N MET A 160 -8.17 -18.81 -2.64
CA MET A 160 -7.74 -19.02 -1.27
C MET A 160 -8.01 -17.77 -0.42
N PRO A 161 -9.15 -17.72 0.30
CA PRO A 161 -9.54 -16.58 1.13
C PRO A 161 -8.56 -16.27 2.28
N ARG A 162 -7.75 -17.26 2.70
CA ARG A 162 -6.77 -17.12 3.78
C ARG A 162 -5.38 -17.56 3.30
N PRO A 163 -4.62 -16.67 2.65
CA PRO A 163 -3.29 -17.00 2.17
C PRO A 163 -2.37 -17.34 3.34
N GLY A 164 -1.78 -18.55 3.30
CA GLY A 164 -0.84 -19.00 4.32
C GLY A 164 0.56 -18.38 4.16
N ARG A 165 1.46 -18.68 5.12
CA ARG A 165 2.84 -18.17 5.13
C ARG A 165 3.59 -18.46 3.83
N THR A 166 3.37 -19.63 3.22
CA THR A 166 4.02 -20.04 1.97
C THR A 166 3.71 -19.09 0.82
N ILE A 167 2.45 -18.67 0.68
CA ILE A 167 2.03 -17.74 -0.36
C ILE A 167 2.64 -16.36 -0.10
N GLY A 168 2.62 -15.90 1.16
CA GLY A 168 3.29 -14.66 1.54
C GLY A 168 4.78 -14.67 1.19
N THR A 169 5.49 -15.77 1.46
CA THR A 169 6.89 -15.93 1.07
C THR A 169 7.08 -15.88 -0.44
N ILE A 170 6.22 -16.57 -1.22
CA ILE A 170 6.29 -16.52 -2.68
C ILE A 170 6.08 -15.09 -3.18
N MET A 171 5.10 -14.36 -2.66
CA MET A 171 4.87 -12.96 -3.05
C MET A 171 6.06 -12.06 -2.69
N LEU A 172 6.68 -12.28 -1.53
CA LEU A 172 7.88 -11.54 -1.13
C LEU A 172 9.07 -11.84 -2.05
N LEU A 173 9.25 -13.10 -2.47
CA LEU A 173 10.26 -13.49 -3.44
C LEU A 173 9.99 -12.88 -4.82
N CYS A 174 8.73 -12.86 -5.28
CA CYS A 174 8.35 -12.18 -6.52
C CYS A 174 8.64 -10.67 -6.45
N TYR A 175 8.35 -10.03 -5.32
CA TYR A 175 8.67 -8.62 -5.10
C TYR A 175 10.17 -8.37 -5.10
N ALA A 176 10.95 -9.20 -4.40
CA ALA A 176 12.42 -9.11 -4.41
C ALA A 176 12.98 -9.31 -5.82
N ALA A 177 12.47 -10.28 -6.58
CA ALA A 177 12.86 -10.51 -7.97
C ALA A 177 12.52 -9.32 -8.87
N TYR A 178 11.35 -8.69 -8.69
CA TYR A 178 10.98 -7.48 -9.40
C TYR A 178 11.94 -6.32 -9.11
N ILE A 179 12.25 -6.06 -7.84
CA ILE A 179 13.22 -5.04 -7.45
C ILE A 179 14.58 -5.34 -8.07
N VAL A 180 15.08 -6.56 -7.97
CA VAL A 180 16.36 -6.95 -8.60
C VAL A 180 16.33 -6.72 -10.10
N SER A 181 15.24 -7.08 -10.79
CA SER A 181 15.11 -6.88 -12.24
C SER A 181 15.22 -5.41 -12.67
N GLN A 182 14.71 -4.50 -11.84
CA GLN A 182 14.83 -3.05 -12.05
C GLN A 182 16.27 -2.57 -11.85
N PHE A 183 17.01 -3.15 -10.91
CA PHE A 183 18.43 -2.80 -10.66
C PHE A 183 19.39 -3.42 -11.67
N THR A 184 19.11 -4.63 -12.17
CA THR A 184 20.00 -5.35 -13.11
C THR A 184 19.80 -4.94 -14.57
N GLY A 185 18.80 -4.13 -14.88
CA GLY A 185 18.62 -3.53 -16.20
C GLY A 185 18.00 -4.45 -17.25
N LEU A 186 16.69 -4.73 -17.11
CA LEU A 186 15.82 -4.74 -18.30
C LEU A 186 15.29 -3.33 -18.65
N SER A 187 15.71 -2.34 -17.87
CA SER A 187 15.59 -0.89 -18.10
C SER A 187 16.96 -0.29 -17.74
N ALA A 188 17.76 0.00 -18.77
CA ALA A 188 18.93 0.84 -18.60
C ALA A 188 18.47 2.14 -17.90
N MET A 189 19.15 2.55 -16.84
CA MET A 189 19.01 3.89 -16.28
C MET A 189 18.95 4.90 -17.44
N PRO A 190 17.86 5.65 -17.63
CA PRO A 190 17.89 6.76 -18.57
C PRO A 190 19.04 7.66 -18.16
N ALA A 191 19.87 8.07 -19.11
CA ALA A 191 21.06 8.90 -18.93
C ALA A 191 20.78 10.31 -18.34
N MET A 192 19.57 10.56 -17.82
CA MET A 192 19.10 11.80 -17.23
C MET A 192 19.57 12.01 -15.77
N TYR A 193 20.21 11.03 -15.14
CA TYR A 193 20.82 11.15 -13.80
C TYR A 193 22.34 10.90 -13.82
N ARG A 194 23.08 11.50 -14.76
CA ARG A 194 24.52 11.71 -14.56
C ARG A 194 24.71 13.06 -13.89
N PRO A 195 25.29 13.15 -12.67
CA PRO A 195 25.82 14.43 -12.20
C PRO A 195 26.91 14.88 -13.19
N ALA A 196 26.86 16.17 -13.55
CA ALA A 196 27.83 16.81 -14.44
C ALA A 196 29.23 16.83 -13.83
#